data_AF-A0A850ARG1-F1
#
_entry.id   AF-A0A850ARG1-F1
#
_cell.length_a   1.000
_cell.length_b   1.000
_cell.length_c   1.000
_cell.angle_alpha   90.00
_cell.angle_beta   90.00
_cell.angle_gamma   90.00
#
_symmetry.space_group_name_H-M   'P 1'
#
loop_
_entity.id
_entity.type
_entity.pdbx_description
1 polymer ?
#
loop_
_entity_poly.entity_id
_entity_poly.type
_entity_poly.pdbx_seq_one_letter_code
_entity_poly.pdbx_strand_id
1 'polypeptide(L)'
;MNPYAFVPLGPAAPRKKINTHDKFTGFSGALTCQLKTLTHFFIAGIQERAERQQHQELILLREGGKPVIPGSSLKGAIRHLAEAISGSCLALPNTPRMRAKRGDRLEYYDYQKRSRDSYPLPDGFSPCGLEEPADPEKQAACPACRIFGYLSRDVISLGNVSFETARIIGDYRTERIILEPFGSPGPRHKPFYATKESNFREPRGRKFYYHRIDGARTMAKKLDFNKTVEAILPGAVFEFSVQYQNLSETDLALLIFALSLEEPMRHKLGMGKGVGLGSVHLTVTAWETLDRQNRYRHFGGGAERLSGEALQEAISRQIAAYHRHFASWKDSLAALKDILTWDEKHPRNPRYPSNAWFKANPGVALEDVPADAAEYGRQSAGGSAPSHHTPKTYPATERHVSGDKKEADKLLKQLQKQQQAEVPPAQTAYRDGDTEPKAIAHLAADGSWQVVLPRLPGQPVRLKTKPRTNAAEGGRLRVRVVVGKDGRITRADEI
;
A
#
# COMPACT_ATOMS: atom_id res chain seq x y z
N MET A 1 -1.32 -3.17 -25.46
CA MET A 1 -2.33 -2.91 -24.40
C MET A 1 -1.67 -3.01 -23.02
N ASN A 2 -1.75 -1.97 -22.20
CA ASN A 2 -1.32 -2.00 -20.81
C ASN A 2 -2.28 -2.90 -19.99
N PRO A 3 -1.81 -3.98 -19.36
CA PRO A 3 -3.04 -5.43 -18.23
C PRO A 3 -3.67 -4.62 -17.06
N TYR A 4 -3.73 -3.28 -17.19
CA TYR A 4 -4.45 -2.35 -16.30
C TYR A 4 -4.93 -1.08 -17.01
N ALA A 5 -6.05 -0.50 -16.55
CA ALA A 5 -6.59 0.79 -17.00
C ALA A 5 -7.19 1.58 -15.82
N PHE A 6 -7.99 2.62 -16.12
CA PHE A 6 -8.58 3.53 -15.13
C PHE A 6 -10.10 3.61 -15.26
N VAL A 7 -10.78 3.62 -14.12
CA VAL A 7 -12.18 4.03 -13.99
C VAL A 7 -12.21 5.55 -13.77
N PRO A 8 -12.90 6.33 -14.62
CA PRO A 8 -13.00 7.78 -14.45
C PRO A 8 -13.74 8.12 -13.16
N LEU A 9 -13.44 9.28 -12.58
CA LEU A 9 -13.96 9.68 -11.26
C LEU A 9 -15.48 9.94 -11.24
N GLY A 10 -16.04 10.36 -12.37
CA GLY A 10 -17.40 10.92 -12.44
C GLY A 10 -17.51 12.24 -11.65
N PRO A 11 -18.72 12.73 -11.39
CA PRO A 11 -18.93 13.85 -10.47
C PRO A 11 -18.53 13.46 -9.03
N ALA A 12 -18.11 14.44 -8.23
CA ALA A 12 -17.90 14.22 -6.80
C ALA A 12 -19.24 13.95 -6.10
N ALA A 13 -19.32 12.89 -5.29
CA ALA A 13 -20.55 12.58 -4.58
C ALA A 13 -20.77 13.50 -3.37
N PRO A 14 -22.02 13.94 -3.12
CA PRO A 14 -22.33 14.81 -1.99
C PRO A 14 -21.98 14.12 -0.67
N ARG A 15 -21.20 14.79 0.18
CA ARG A 15 -20.90 14.32 1.53
C ARG A 15 -22.17 14.45 2.37
N LYS A 16 -22.67 13.32 2.88
CA LYS A 16 -23.82 13.27 3.80
C LYS A 16 -23.32 13.05 5.22
N LYS A 17 -24.10 13.41 6.23
CA LYS A 17 -23.77 13.14 7.65
C LYS A 17 -23.41 11.67 7.86
N ILE A 18 -22.41 11.39 8.71
CA ILE A 18 -22.06 10.02 9.09
C ILE A 18 -23.13 9.43 10.03
N ASN A 19 -23.44 8.15 9.87
CA ASN A 19 -24.20 7.41 10.88
C ASN A 19 -23.23 6.92 11.95
N THR A 20 -23.45 7.36 13.19
CA THR A 20 -22.64 7.04 14.37
C THR A 20 -23.00 5.67 14.95
N HIS A 21 -22.22 5.20 15.92
CA HIS A 21 -22.36 3.86 16.52
C HIS A 21 -23.10 3.84 17.87
N ASP A 22 -23.55 4.99 18.37
CA ASP A 22 -24.24 5.16 19.66
C ASP A 22 -25.77 4.98 19.58
N LYS A 23 -26.32 4.93 18.36
CA LYS A 23 -27.76 4.81 18.07
C LYS A 23 -27.98 3.72 17.01
N PHE A 24 -29.16 3.07 16.98
CA PHE A 24 -29.55 2.18 15.88
C PHE A 24 -30.51 2.92 14.95
N THR A 25 -30.05 3.29 13.75
CA THR A 25 -30.75 4.23 12.85
C THR A 25 -30.86 3.78 11.39
N GLY A 26 -30.28 2.64 11.04
CA GLY A 26 -30.29 2.11 9.67
C GLY A 26 -30.13 0.61 9.61
N PHE A 27 -30.13 0.07 8.39
CA PHE A 27 -30.07 -1.36 8.13
C PHE A 27 -28.86 -2.00 8.79
N SER A 28 -29.10 -3.13 9.46
CA SER A 28 -28.07 -3.98 10.08
C SER A 28 -28.25 -5.42 9.59
N GLY A 29 -27.18 -6.23 9.68
CA GLY A 29 -27.21 -7.62 9.23
C GLY A 29 -25.82 -8.23 9.04
N ALA A 30 -25.79 -9.44 8.51
CA ALA A 30 -24.58 -10.14 8.10
C ALA A 30 -24.78 -10.85 6.75
N LEU A 31 -23.77 -10.78 5.90
CA LEU A 31 -23.72 -11.45 4.60
C LEU A 31 -22.70 -12.59 4.69
N THR A 32 -23.10 -13.83 4.40
CA THR A 32 -22.16 -14.94 4.19
C THR A 32 -21.71 -14.90 2.73
N CYS A 33 -20.40 -14.89 2.51
CA CYS A 33 -19.79 -14.74 1.19
C CYS A 33 -18.79 -15.88 0.95
N GLN A 34 -18.87 -16.47 -0.25
CA GLN A 34 -17.85 -17.38 -0.76
C GLN A 34 -17.04 -16.71 -1.88
N LEU A 35 -15.76 -17.04 -1.94
CA LEU A 35 -14.78 -16.50 -2.90
C LEU A 35 -14.03 -17.68 -3.55
N LYS A 36 -14.28 -17.90 -4.84
CA LYS A 36 -13.64 -18.94 -5.65
C LYS A 36 -12.50 -18.35 -6.48
N THR A 37 -11.31 -18.94 -6.39
CA THR A 37 -10.14 -18.49 -7.15
C THR A 37 -10.22 -18.96 -8.61
N LEU A 38 -10.24 -18.01 -9.57
CA LEU A 38 -10.30 -18.32 -11.01
C LEU A 38 -8.91 -18.40 -11.65
N THR A 39 -7.97 -17.61 -11.13
CA THR A 39 -6.54 -17.71 -11.43
C THR A 39 -5.78 -18.01 -10.15
N HIS A 40 -4.51 -18.41 -10.25
CA HIS A 40 -3.58 -18.48 -9.12
C HIS A 40 -3.74 -17.29 -8.16
N PHE A 41 -3.85 -17.59 -6.87
CA PHE A 41 -4.15 -16.61 -5.83
C PHE A 41 -3.00 -16.51 -4.82
N PHE A 42 -2.64 -15.28 -4.46
CA PHE A 42 -1.55 -15.02 -3.52
C PHE A 42 -1.82 -13.82 -2.61
N ILE A 43 -1.66 -14.05 -1.31
CA ILE A 43 -1.49 -13.02 -0.27
C ILE A 43 -0.28 -13.41 0.56
N ALA A 44 0.65 -12.47 0.72
CA ALA A 44 1.85 -12.64 1.51
C ALA A 44 1.55 -12.87 2.99
N GLY A 45 2.22 -13.88 3.57
CA GLY A 45 2.40 -14.00 5.01
C GLY A 45 3.32 -12.92 5.58
N ILE A 46 3.61 -13.02 6.89
CA ILE A 46 4.69 -12.24 7.51
C ILE A 46 6.01 -12.60 6.81
N GLN A 47 6.84 -11.60 6.55
CA GLN A 47 8.11 -11.74 5.83
C GLN A 47 9.24 -11.13 6.65
N GLU A 48 10.35 -11.85 6.73
CA GLU A 48 11.62 -11.26 7.13
C GLU A 48 12.09 -10.25 6.09
N ARG A 49 12.83 -9.24 6.54
CA ARG A 49 13.17 -8.07 5.72
C ARG A 49 14.41 -8.36 4.88
N ALA A 50 14.22 -9.11 3.80
CA ALA A 50 15.25 -9.43 2.82
C ALA A 50 16.06 -8.19 2.36
N GLU A 51 17.34 -8.41 2.07
CA GLU A 51 18.28 -7.37 1.66
C GLU A 51 17.90 -6.74 0.30
N ARG A 52 18.53 -5.60 -0.01
CA ARG A 52 18.36 -4.96 -1.31
C ARG A 52 19.07 -5.80 -2.39
N GLN A 53 18.47 -5.88 -3.58
CA GLN A 53 19.04 -6.54 -4.77
C GLN A 53 19.17 -8.08 -4.67
N GLN A 54 18.35 -8.72 -3.84
CA GLN A 54 18.23 -10.19 -3.81
C GLN A 54 16.84 -10.66 -4.26
N HIS A 55 16.80 -11.83 -4.89
CA HIS A 55 15.55 -12.49 -5.28
C HIS A 55 14.72 -12.84 -4.05
N GLN A 56 13.42 -12.53 -4.07
CA GLN A 56 12.55 -12.73 -2.90
C GLN A 56 11.60 -13.90 -3.09
N GLU A 57 11.60 -14.83 -2.14
CA GLU A 57 10.67 -15.95 -2.08
C GLU A 57 9.60 -15.65 -1.03
N LEU A 58 8.31 -15.66 -1.43
CA LEU A 58 7.21 -15.25 -0.57
C LEU A 58 6.25 -16.43 -0.32
N ILE A 59 5.93 -16.66 0.96
CA ILE A 59 4.96 -17.68 1.41
C ILE A 59 3.56 -17.10 1.57
N LEU A 60 2.55 -17.97 1.54
CA LEU A 60 1.15 -17.64 1.81
C LEU A 60 0.94 -17.19 3.26
N LEU A 61 0.01 -16.26 3.47
CA LEU A 61 -0.52 -16.03 4.80
C LEU A 61 -1.37 -17.23 5.24
N ARG A 62 -1.07 -17.75 6.43
CA ARG A 62 -1.72 -18.92 7.02
C ARG A 62 -2.12 -18.63 8.46
N GLU A 63 -3.28 -19.10 8.88
CA GLU A 63 -3.73 -19.18 10.28
C GLU A 63 -4.03 -20.66 10.59
N GLY A 64 -3.54 -21.19 11.72
CA GLY A 64 -3.69 -22.62 12.05
C GLY A 64 -3.14 -23.55 10.95
N GLY A 65 -2.08 -23.12 10.26
CA GLY A 65 -1.48 -23.83 9.12
C GLY A 65 -2.25 -23.71 7.79
N LYS A 66 -3.53 -23.34 7.79
CA LYS A 66 -4.36 -23.21 6.57
C LYS A 66 -4.25 -21.81 5.95
N PRO A 67 -4.25 -21.65 4.60
CA PRO A 67 -4.24 -20.34 3.98
C PRO A 67 -5.48 -19.52 4.34
N VAL A 68 -5.33 -18.19 4.43
CA VAL A 68 -6.41 -17.26 4.75
C VAL A 68 -6.34 -15.95 3.98
N ILE A 69 -7.48 -15.27 3.85
CA ILE A 69 -7.59 -13.91 3.29
C ILE A 69 -7.98 -12.96 4.43
N PRO A 70 -7.13 -11.99 4.83
CA PRO A 70 -7.48 -11.07 5.92
C PRO A 70 -8.73 -10.26 5.62
N GLY A 71 -9.57 -10.07 6.64
CA GLY A 71 -10.72 -9.16 6.57
C GLY A 71 -10.36 -7.75 6.10
N SER A 72 -9.17 -7.25 6.46
CA SER A 72 -8.63 -5.98 5.96
C SER A 72 -8.33 -5.97 4.46
N SER A 73 -7.94 -7.10 3.88
CA SER A 73 -7.68 -7.24 2.43
C SER A 73 -8.98 -7.33 1.63
N LEU A 74 -9.99 -8.01 2.18
CA LEU A 74 -11.35 -8.03 1.62
C LEU A 74 -11.97 -6.63 1.69
N LYS A 75 -12.04 -6.04 2.89
CA LYS A 75 -12.57 -4.69 3.13
C LYS A 75 -11.89 -3.65 2.22
N GLY A 76 -10.57 -3.72 2.06
CA GLY A 76 -9.81 -2.83 1.15
C GLY A 76 -10.16 -3.00 -0.33
N ALA A 77 -10.40 -4.24 -0.79
CA ALA A 77 -10.78 -4.51 -2.18
C ALA A 77 -12.22 -4.08 -2.50
N ILE A 78 -13.18 -4.41 -1.63
CA ILE A 78 -14.60 -4.01 -1.79
C ILE A 78 -14.75 -2.48 -1.62
N ARG A 79 -13.98 -1.86 -0.71
CA ARG A 79 -13.87 -0.40 -0.60
C ARG A 79 -13.39 0.23 -1.91
N HIS A 80 -12.35 -0.30 -2.55
CA HIS A 80 -11.82 0.27 -3.78
C HIS A 80 -12.82 0.19 -4.95
N LEU A 81 -13.62 -0.89 -5.02
CA LEU A 81 -14.76 -0.99 -5.95
C LEU A 81 -15.81 0.08 -5.65
N ALA A 82 -16.31 0.11 -4.42
CA ALA A 82 -17.32 1.08 -3.99
C ALA A 82 -16.88 2.53 -4.22
N GLU A 83 -15.61 2.88 -3.92
CA GLU A 83 -15.06 4.21 -4.16
C GLU A 83 -15.08 4.62 -5.64
N ALA A 84 -14.91 3.68 -6.56
CA ALA A 84 -14.85 3.92 -8.00
C ALA A 84 -16.20 4.16 -8.67
N ILE A 85 -17.29 3.66 -8.07
CA ILE A 85 -18.64 3.68 -8.65
C ILE A 85 -19.63 4.57 -7.88
N SER A 86 -19.11 5.44 -6.99
CA SER A 86 -19.91 6.26 -6.08
C SER A 86 -19.38 7.68 -5.87
N GLY A 87 -18.55 8.21 -6.79
CA GLY A 87 -18.00 9.58 -6.70
C GLY A 87 -17.23 9.87 -5.41
N SER A 88 -16.75 8.85 -4.72
CA SER A 88 -16.14 9.00 -3.38
C SER A 88 -14.77 9.69 -3.45
N CYS A 89 -14.25 10.16 -2.31
CA CYS A 89 -12.96 10.85 -2.24
C CYS A 89 -11.76 9.96 -2.63
N LEU A 90 -10.65 10.59 -3.02
CA LEU A 90 -9.38 9.93 -3.34
C LEU A 90 -8.53 9.72 -2.08
N ALA A 91 -8.97 8.81 -1.22
CA ALA A 91 -8.31 8.46 0.04
C ALA A 91 -6.92 7.84 -0.20
N LEU A 92 -5.85 8.62 0.05
CA LEU A 92 -4.48 8.12 0.00
C LEU A 92 -4.01 7.53 1.34
N PRO A 93 -3.19 6.45 1.34
CA PRO A 93 -2.49 6.00 2.53
C PRO A 93 -1.53 7.09 3.03
N ASN A 94 -1.64 7.51 4.30
CA ASN A 94 -0.88 8.60 4.93
C ASN A 94 0.62 8.30 5.18
N THR A 95 1.29 7.73 4.18
CA THR A 95 2.73 7.50 4.17
C THR A 95 3.48 8.79 3.81
N PRO A 96 4.72 9.01 4.26
CA PRO A 96 5.51 10.17 3.83
C PRO A 96 5.78 10.26 2.31
N ARG A 97 5.48 9.20 1.54
CA ARG A 97 5.67 9.10 0.08
C ARG A 97 4.45 9.57 -0.73
N MET A 98 3.27 9.55 -0.13
CA MET A 98 1.98 9.85 -0.75
C MET A 98 1.10 10.54 0.27
N ARG A 99 0.87 11.85 0.13
CA ARG A 99 -0.04 12.61 1.01
C ARG A 99 -0.91 13.55 0.20
N ALA A 100 -2.19 13.57 0.55
CA ALA A 100 -3.03 14.74 0.31
C ALA A 100 -2.60 15.86 1.28
N LYS A 101 -2.64 17.11 0.81
CA LYS A 101 -2.51 18.31 1.64
C LYS A 101 -3.76 19.17 1.49
N ARG A 102 -4.00 20.04 2.48
CA ARG A 102 -4.98 21.13 2.42
C ARG A 102 -4.71 22.00 1.19
N GLY A 103 -5.76 22.41 0.47
CA GLY A 103 -5.63 22.99 -0.87
C GLY A 103 -5.33 21.93 -1.94
N ASP A 104 -6.11 20.84 -1.92
CA ASP A 104 -6.39 19.92 -3.02
C ASP A 104 -5.20 19.46 -3.87
N ARG A 105 -4.12 19.03 -3.21
CA ARG A 105 -2.93 18.52 -3.90
C ARG A 105 -2.47 17.17 -3.37
N LEU A 106 -2.29 16.26 -4.31
CA LEU A 106 -1.74 14.92 -4.16
C LEU A 106 -0.25 14.98 -4.48
N GLU A 107 0.60 14.81 -3.45
CA GLU A 107 2.07 14.80 -3.60
C GLU A 107 2.61 13.36 -3.66
N TYR A 108 3.48 13.09 -4.64
CA TYR A 108 4.28 11.87 -4.74
C TYR A 108 5.77 12.21 -4.73
N TYR A 109 6.57 11.55 -3.89
CA TYR A 109 8.03 11.76 -3.85
C TYR A 109 8.77 10.89 -4.87
N ASP A 110 9.43 11.52 -5.84
CA ASP A 110 10.28 10.84 -6.82
C ASP A 110 11.74 10.83 -6.37
N TYR A 111 12.24 9.64 -6.02
CA TYR A 111 13.61 9.42 -5.60
C TYR A 111 14.65 9.62 -6.72
N GLN A 112 14.26 9.56 -7.99
CA GLN A 112 15.18 9.79 -9.13
C GLN A 112 15.40 11.30 -9.33
N LYS A 113 14.33 12.09 -9.29
CA LYS A 113 14.38 13.57 -9.35
C LYS A 113 14.78 14.22 -8.02
N ARG A 114 14.70 13.47 -6.91
CA ARG A 114 14.75 13.94 -5.51
C ARG A 114 13.69 15.00 -5.15
N SER A 115 12.64 15.13 -5.97
CA SER A 115 11.60 16.15 -5.86
C SER A 115 10.22 15.55 -5.58
N ARG A 116 9.18 16.38 -5.55
CA ARG A 116 7.79 15.92 -5.48
C ARG A 116 7.06 16.25 -6.77
N ASP A 117 6.58 15.22 -7.45
CA ASP A 117 5.52 15.38 -8.44
C ASP A 117 4.21 15.69 -7.70
N SER A 118 3.40 16.60 -8.24
CA SER A 118 2.15 17.03 -7.63
C SER A 118 1.03 17.07 -8.66
N TYR A 119 -0.10 16.47 -8.29
CA TYR A 119 -1.33 16.47 -9.05
C TYR A 119 -2.39 17.28 -8.27
N PRO A 120 -3.13 18.21 -8.89
CA PRO A 120 -4.39 18.68 -8.30
C PRO A 120 -5.35 17.51 -8.10
N LEU A 121 -6.11 17.56 -7.01
CA LEU A 121 -7.33 16.78 -6.83
C LEU A 121 -8.49 17.60 -7.41
N PRO A 122 -9.39 17.02 -8.23
CA PRO A 122 -10.60 17.72 -8.64
C PRO A 122 -11.51 18.01 -7.44
N ASP A 123 -12.28 19.08 -7.53
CA ASP A 123 -13.13 19.58 -6.44
C ASP A 123 -14.02 18.49 -5.83
N GLY A 124 -14.14 18.50 -4.50
CA GLY A 124 -14.90 17.51 -3.74
C GLY A 124 -14.23 16.15 -3.56
N PHE A 125 -13.22 15.78 -4.37
CA PHE A 125 -12.50 14.51 -4.24
C PHE A 125 -11.43 14.48 -3.13
N SER A 126 -11.24 15.56 -2.39
CA SER A 126 -10.37 15.60 -1.20
C SER A 126 -10.76 14.53 -0.17
N PRO A 127 -9.80 13.80 0.46
CA PRO A 127 -10.10 12.83 1.50
C PRO A 127 -11.00 13.38 2.62
N CYS A 128 -12.00 12.60 3.04
CA CYS A 128 -12.85 12.96 4.16
C CYS A 128 -12.04 13.01 5.48
N GLY A 129 -12.36 14.01 6.31
CA GLY A 129 -11.66 14.36 7.54
C GLY A 129 -10.48 15.31 7.37
N LEU A 130 -10.29 15.93 6.19
CA LEU A 130 -9.25 16.95 5.99
C LEU A 130 -9.70 18.36 6.41
N GLU A 131 -10.99 18.63 6.36
CA GLU A 131 -11.58 19.96 6.55
C GLU A 131 -12.82 19.93 7.47
N GLU A 132 -13.40 18.76 7.64
CA GLU A 132 -14.45 18.44 8.60
C GLU A 132 -13.95 18.54 10.05
N PRO A 133 -14.80 18.95 11.01
CA PRO A 133 -14.41 19.04 12.42
C PRO A 133 -14.21 17.66 13.05
N ALA A 134 -13.40 17.59 14.12
CA ALA A 134 -13.21 16.38 14.93
C ALA A 134 -14.46 15.95 15.74
N ASP A 135 -15.61 16.61 15.54
CA ASP A 135 -16.91 16.33 16.15
C ASP A 135 -17.74 15.39 15.25
N PRO A 136 -18.00 14.13 15.65
CA PRO A 136 -18.72 13.15 14.83
C PRO A 136 -20.14 13.57 14.46
N GLU A 137 -20.85 14.32 15.31
CA GLU A 137 -22.23 14.77 15.03
C GLU A 137 -22.27 15.88 13.96
N LYS A 138 -21.11 16.49 13.65
CA LYS A 138 -20.90 17.48 12.59
C LYS A 138 -20.11 16.95 11.39
N GLN A 139 -19.70 15.68 11.39
CA GLN A 139 -18.94 15.08 10.29
C GLN A 139 -19.85 14.64 9.13
N ALA A 140 -19.44 14.96 7.91
CA ALA A 140 -20.06 14.50 6.67
C ALA A 140 -19.02 13.80 5.80
N ALA A 141 -19.42 12.72 5.12
CA ALA A 141 -18.52 11.91 4.32
C ALA A 141 -19.17 11.38 3.04
N CYS A 142 -18.32 11.08 2.05
CA CYS A 142 -18.72 10.44 0.80
C CYS A 142 -19.20 8.98 1.02
N PRO A 143 -19.93 8.37 0.07
CA PRO A 143 -20.57 7.06 0.27
C PRO A 143 -19.64 5.96 0.79
N ALA A 144 -18.48 5.75 0.16
CA ALA A 144 -17.53 4.74 0.63
C ALA A 144 -16.94 5.07 2.00
N CYS A 145 -16.79 6.34 2.38
CA CYS A 145 -16.31 6.70 3.72
C CYS A 145 -17.36 6.47 4.81
N ARG A 146 -18.68 6.61 4.51
CA ARG A 146 -19.77 6.28 5.45
C ARG A 146 -19.91 4.77 5.68
N ILE A 147 -19.60 3.95 4.68
CA ILE A 147 -19.55 2.48 4.79
C ILE A 147 -18.26 2.02 5.48
N PHE A 148 -17.10 2.37 4.93
CA PHE A 148 -15.81 1.75 5.28
C PHE A 148 -15.03 2.48 6.39
N GLY A 149 -15.39 3.71 6.73
CA GLY A 149 -14.72 4.57 7.72
C GLY A 149 -13.57 5.40 7.14
N TYR A 150 -12.99 6.31 7.93
CA TYR A 150 -11.80 7.09 7.57
C TYR A 150 -11.03 7.59 8.81
N LEU A 151 -9.77 7.95 8.59
CA LEU A 151 -8.85 8.48 9.60
C LEU A 151 -8.01 9.58 8.96
N SER A 152 -8.16 10.81 9.46
CA SER A 152 -7.39 11.97 9.04
C SER A 152 -7.00 12.79 10.28
N ARG A 153 -5.76 12.60 10.74
CA ARG A 153 -5.25 13.15 12.01
C ARG A 153 -6.13 12.74 13.20
N ASP A 154 -6.75 13.71 13.84
CA ASP A 154 -7.71 13.67 14.95
C ASP A 154 -9.17 13.51 14.49
N VAL A 155 -9.46 13.68 13.18
CA VAL A 155 -10.79 13.46 12.62
C VAL A 155 -10.94 12.00 12.20
N ILE A 156 -11.80 11.27 12.91
CA ILE A 156 -11.96 9.82 12.77
C ILE A 156 -13.45 9.45 12.66
N SER A 157 -13.79 8.64 11.66
CA SER A 157 -15.06 7.90 11.61
C SER A 157 -14.75 6.41 11.54
N LEU A 158 -15.23 5.65 12.53
CA LEU A 158 -15.28 4.20 12.41
C LEU A 158 -16.19 3.81 11.23
N GLY A 159 -15.92 2.65 10.62
CA GLY A 159 -16.69 2.16 9.49
C GLY A 159 -17.86 1.29 9.93
N ASN A 160 -19.00 1.46 9.29
CA ASN A 160 -20.24 0.72 9.51
C ASN A 160 -20.24 -0.72 8.96
N VAL A 161 -19.09 -1.23 8.50
CA VAL A 161 -18.89 -2.64 8.10
C VAL A 161 -17.64 -3.25 8.72
N SER A 162 -17.75 -4.50 9.16
CA SER A 162 -16.63 -5.40 9.48
C SER A 162 -16.55 -6.52 8.44
N PHE A 163 -15.35 -7.05 8.23
CA PHE A 163 -15.08 -8.19 7.35
C PHE A 163 -14.27 -9.19 8.17
N GLU A 164 -14.72 -10.43 8.21
CA GLU A 164 -13.99 -11.51 8.86
C GLU A 164 -12.82 -11.99 7.99
N THR A 165 -11.86 -12.68 8.59
CA THR A 165 -10.80 -13.38 7.82
C THR A 165 -11.43 -14.55 7.08
N ALA A 166 -11.35 -14.57 5.75
CA ALA A 166 -11.86 -15.70 4.98
C ALA A 166 -10.99 -16.93 5.16
N ARG A 167 -11.65 -18.05 5.45
CA ARG A 167 -11.04 -19.35 5.71
C ARG A 167 -11.29 -20.27 4.53
N ILE A 168 -10.27 -21.04 4.16
CA ILE A 168 -10.37 -21.97 3.03
C ILE A 168 -11.30 -23.14 3.39
N ILE A 169 -12.21 -23.50 2.49
CA ILE A 169 -13.16 -24.60 2.63
C ILE A 169 -12.94 -25.64 1.53
N GLY A 170 -13.09 -26.92 1.88
CA GLY A 170 -12.72 -28.04 1.01
C GLY A 170 -11.20 -28.15 0.76
N ASP A 171 -10.85 -28.91 -0.27
CA ASP A 171 -9.46 -29.14 -0.66
C ASP A 171 -8.84 -27.98 -1.43
N TYR A 172 -7.53 -27.85 -1.33
CA TYR A 172 -6.75 -26.87 -2.06
C TYR A 172 -5.37 -27.44 -2.41
N ARG A 173 -4.74 -26.87 -3.45
CA ARG A 173 -3.37 -27.19 -3.84
C ARG A 173 -2.57 -25.90 -4.01
N THR A 174 -1.29 -25.97 -3.73
CA THR A 174 -0.34 -24.84 -3.81
C THR A 174 0.87 -25.22 -4.61
N GLU A 175 1.38 -24.28 -5.42
CA GLU A 175 2.63 -24.45 -6.16
C GLU A 175 3.54 -23.22 -6.03
N ARG A 176 4.83 -23.38 -6.34
CA ARG A 176 5.83 -22.31 -6.27
C ARG A 176 6.12 -21.76 -7.66
N ILE A 177 5.62 -20.55 -7.94
CA ILE A 177 5.78 -19.90 -9.26
C ILE A 177 6.71 -18.70 -9.19
N ILE A 178 7.70 -18.66 -10.09
CA ILE A 178 8.56 -17.50 -10.32
C ILE A 178 7.83 -16.58 -11.29
N LEU A 179 7.45 -15.38 -10.82
CA LEU A 179 6.68 -14.42 -11.61
C LEU A 179 7.55 -13.70 -12.65
N GLU A 180 6.98 -13.32 -13.81
CA GLU A 180 7.67 -12.40 -14.72
C GLU A 180 7.86 -11.03 -14.03
N PRO A 181 9.04 -10.39 -14.15
CA PRO A 181 9.24 -8.99 -13.83
C PRO A 181 8.08 -8.09 -14.29
N PHE A 182 7.44 -7.42 -13.34
CA PHE A 182 6.52 -6.32 -13.64
C PHE A 182 7.12 -5.02 -13.13
N GLY A 183 7.53 -4.17 -14.07
CA GLY A 183 7.98 -2.82 -13.78
C GLY A 183 6.88 -2.05 -13.04
N SER A 184 7.28 -1.13 -12.17
CA SER A 184 6.36 -0.21 -11.49
C SER A 184 6.36 1.15 -12.19
N PRO A 185 5.54 1.39 -13.23
CA PRO A 185 5.14 2.75 -13.56
C PRO A 185 4.27 3.24 -12.40
N GLY A 186 4.89 3.82 -11.39
CA GLY A 186 4.20 4.67 -10.42
C GLY A 186 3.76 5.98 -11.09
N PRO A 187 3.18 6.94 -10.34
CA PRO A 187 2.77 8.25 -10.84
C PRO A 187 3.97 9.19 -11.11
N ARG A 188 5.04 8.66 -11.72
CA ARG A 188 6.18 9.37 -12.31
C ARG A 188 6.02 9.50 -13.82
N HIS A 189 5.49 8.45 -14.47
CA HIS A 189 5.08 8.49 -15.89
C HIS A 189 3.76 9.23 -15.99
N LYS A 190 3.82 10.55 -15.84
CA LYS A 190 2.66 11.45 -15.72
C LYS A 190 1.61 11.26 -16.84
N PRO A 191 1.96 11.01 -18.12
CA PRO A 191 0.99 10.74 -19.19
C PRO A 191 0.11 9.48 -18.98
N PHE A 192 0.56 8.51 -18.17
CA PHE A 192 -0.22 7.30 -17.84
C PHE A 192 -1.18 7.50 -16.66
N TYR A 193 -1.05 8.59 -15.90
CA TYR A 193 -1.80 8.81 -14.66
C TYR A 193 -2.69 10.06 -14.69
N ALA A 194 -2.45 10.98 -15.62
CA ALA A 194 -3.27 12.17 -15.85
C ALA A 194 -3.82 12.24 -17.29
N THR A 195 -4.90 13.00 -17.49
CA THR A 195 -5.64 13.12 -18.77
C THR A 195 -4.90 14.01 -19.77
N LYS A 196 -4.99 13.70 -21.07
CA LYS A 196 -4.31 14.46 -22.16
C LYS A 196 -4.96 15.84 -22.33
N GLU A 197 -6.27 15.86 -22.14
CA GLU A 197 -7.22 16.96 -22.22
C GLU A 197 -6.90 18.07 -21.20
N SER A 198 -6.53 17.70 -19.97
CA SER A 198 -6.14 18.65 -18.92
C SER A 198 -4.68 19.12 -19.01
N ASN A 199 -3.98 18.82 -20.12
CA ASN A 199 -2.52 18.90 -20.24
C ASN A 199 -1.82 18.18 -19.08
N PHE A 200 -2.26 16.93 -18.85
CA PHE A 200 -1.79 16.03 -17.79
C PHE A 200 -1.87 16.61 -16.37
N ARG A 201 -2.82 17.51 -16.08
CA ARG A 201 -3.01 18.06 -14.73
C ARG A 201 -3.86 17.14 -13.87
N GLU A 202 -5.03 16.74 -14.38
CA GLU A 202 -6.05 16.00 -13.63
C GLU A 202 -5.82 14.48 -13.68
N PRO A 203 -6.05 13.74 -12.58
CA PRO A 203 -5.87 12.30 -12.55
C PRO A 203 -6.90 11.57 -13.41
N ARG A 204 -6.48 10.53 -14.16
CA ARG A 204 -7.37 9.68 -14.98
C ARG A 204 -8.44 8.90 -14.19
N GLY A 205 -8.30 8.84 -12.87
CA GLY A 205 -9.24 8.20 -11.95
C GLY A 205 -8.62 7.05 -11.17
N ARG A 206 -9.40 5.99 -10.93
CA ARG A 206 -8.98 4.84 -10.10
C ARG A 206 -8.45 3.68 -10.93
N LYS A 207 -7.28 3.16 -10.55
CA LYS A 207 -6.55 2.15 -11.30
C LYS A 207 -7.06 0.73 -11.01
N PHE A 208 -7.60 0.07 -12.02
CA PHE A 208 -8.01 -1.34 -11.95
C PHE A 208 -7.19 -2.19 -12.92
N TYR A 209 -7.00 -3.47 -12.56
CA TYR A 209 -6.22 -4.43 -13.34
C TYR A 209 -7.17 -5.34 -14.12
N TYR A 210 -6.88 -5.53 -15.41
CA TYR A 210 -7.61 -6.45 -16.26
C TYR A 210 -7.44 -7.90 -15.77
N HIS A 211 -8.42 -8.74 -16.10
CA HIS A 211 -8.28 -10.18 -15.96
C HIS A 211 -7.32 -10.78 -16.99
N ARG A 212 -6.91 -12.02 -16.71
CA ARG A 212 -6.17 -12.93 -17.58
C ARG A 212 -6.76 -14.30 -17.36
N ILE A 213 -7.16 -14.98 -18.44
CA ILE A 213 -7.77 -16.31 -18.37
C ILE A 213 -6.65 -17.34 -18.14
N ASP A 214 -5.57 -17.25 -18.92
CA ASP A 214 -4.29 -17.99 -18.79
C ASP A 214 -3.53 -17.78 -17.45
N GLY A 215 -4.11 -17.08 -16.47
CA GLY A 215 -3.52 -16.93 -15.15
C GLY A 215 -2.30 -16.01 -15.12
N ALA A 216 -1.27 -16.41 -14.35
CA ALA A 216 -0.11 -15.59 -14.07
C ALA A 216 1.03 -15.81 -15.08
N ARG A 217 1.63 -14.71 -15.56
CA ARG A 217 2.88 -14.80 -16.34
C ARG A 217 4.05 -15.16 -15.42
N THR A 218 4.69 -16.29 -15.73
CA THR A 218 5.82 -16.87 -15.00
C THR A 218 7.10 -16.88 -15.86
N MET A 219 8.23 -17.29 -15.28
CA MET A 219 9.47 -17.56 -16.03
C MET A 219 10.38 -18.53 -15.26
N ALA A 220 11.25 -19.26 -15.94
CA ALA A 220 12.13 -20.23 -15.27
C ALA A 220 13.27 -19.62 -14.42
N LYS A 221 13.73 -18.39 -14.75
CA LYS A 221 14.93 -17.80 -14.14
C LYS A 221 14.59 -16.86 -12.98
N LYS A 222 15.23 -17.08 -11.83
CA LYS A 222 15.26 -16.14 -10.70
C LYS A 222 16.14 -14.94 -11.03
N LEU A 223 15.66 -13.74 -10.66
CA LEU A 223 16.31 -12.44 -10.85
C LEU A 223 16.13 -11.59 -9.58
N ASP A 224 17.01 -10.62 -9.36
CA ASP A 224 16.97 -9.67 -8.24
C ASP A 224 15.73 -8.76 -8.24
N PHE A 225 15.08 -8.60 -9.39
CA PHE A 225 13.86 -7.82 -9.59
C PHE A 225 12.61 -8.65 -9.92
N ASN A 226 12.64 -9.98 -9.74
CA ASN A 226 11.43 -10.81 -9.71
C ASN A 226 11.28 -11.56 -8.37
N LYS A 227 10.18 -12.31 -8.22
CA LYS A 227 9.85 -13.02 -6.98
C LYS A 227 9.33 -14.41 -7.27
N THR A 228 9.70 -15.37 -6.42
CA THR A 228 8.98 -16.64 -6.29
C THR A 228 7.83 -16.42 -5.32
N VAL A 229 6.63 -16.90 -5.64
CA VAL A 229 5.51 -16.95 -4.70
C VAL A 229 4.98 -18.37 -4.58
N GLU A 230 4.69 -18.79 -3.34
CA GLU A 230 3.76 -19.88 -3.09
C GLU A 230 2.35 -19.38 -3.43
N ALA A 231 1.72 -19.93 -4.46
CA ALA A 231 0.38 -19.52 -4.90
C ALA A 231 -0.61 -20.69 -4.76
N ILE A 232 -1.84 -20.37 -4.40
CA ILE A 232 -2.97 -21.31 -4.40
C ILE A 232 -3.45 -21.48 -5.84
N LEU A 233 -3.63 -22.72 -6.30
CA LEU A 233 -4.12 -23.02 -7.64
C LEU A 233 -5.60 -22.61 -7.82
N PRO A 234 -6.05 -22.37 -9.07
CA PRO A 234 -7.46 -22.17 -9.39
C PRO A 234 -8.38 -23.27 -8.83
N GLY A 235 -9.64 -22.91 -8.59
CA GLY A 235 -10.67 -23.81 -8.06
C GLY A 235 -10.89 -23.75 -6.54
N ALA A 236 -9.90 -23.33 -5.75
CA ALA A 236 -10.02 -23.19 -4.30
C ALA A 236 -11.11 -22.20 -3.88
N VAL A 237 -11.80 -22.48 -2.76
CA VAL A 237 -12.91 -21.67 -2.23
C VAL A 237 -12.60 -21.20 -0.81
N PHE A 238 -12.90 -19.94 -0.53
CA PHE A 238 -12.84 -19.34 0.80
C PHE A 238 -14.22 -18.86 1.24
N GLU A 239 -14.54 -18.96 2.52
CA GLU A 239 -15.78 -18.44 3.11
C GLU A 239 -15.48 -17.38 4.19
N PHE A 240 -16.31 -16.33 4.25
CA PHE A 240 -16.24 -15.25 5.25
C PHE A 240 -17.61 -14.61 5.47
N SER A 241 -17.77 -13.91 6.59
CA SER A 241 -18.91 -13.01 6.81
C SER A 241 -18.53 -11.54 6.66
N VAL A 242 -19.47 -10.74 6.16
CA VAL A 242 -19.44 -9.27 6.18
C VAL A 242 -20.58 -8.80 7.07
N GLN A 243 -20.26 -8.27 8.25
CA GLN A 243 -21.26 -7.72 9.17
C GLN A 243 -21.43 -6.23 8.90
N TYR A 244 -22.65 -5.72 8.91
CA TYR A 244 -22.96 -4.32 8.69
C TYR A 244 -24.00 -3.80 9.70
N GLN A 245 -23.95 -2.50 9.97
CA GLN A 245 -24.88 -1.82 10.88
C GLN A 245 -25.11 -0.37 10.45
N ASN A 246 -26.26 0.20 10.78
CA ASN A 246 -26.60 1.61 10.50
C ASN A 246 -26.36 2.07 9.05
N LEU A 247 -26.44 1.19 8.05
CA LEU A 247 -26.36 1.61 6.65
C LEU A 247 -27.69 2.25 6.21
N SER A 248 -27.63 3.34 5.44
CA SER A 248 -28.82 3.81 4.72
C SER A 248 -29.11 2.90 3.52
N GLU A 249 -30.31 2.97 2.94
CA GLU A 249 -30.68 2.20 1.73
C GLU A 249 -29.62 2.36 0.61
N THR A 250 -29.19 3.61 0.37
CA THR A 250 -28.16 3.93 -0.63
C THR A 250 -26.79 3.32 -0.33
N ASP A 251 -26.45 3.16 0.95
CA ASP A 251 -25.16 2.59 1.37
C ASP A 251 -25.17 1.06 1.34
N LEU A 252 -26.30 0.47 1.73
CA LEU A 252 -26.55 -0.96 1.61
C LEU A 252 -26.52 -1.40 0.14
N ALA A 253 -27.21 -0.67 -0.74
CA ALA A 253 -27.19 -0.93 -2.18
C ALA A 253 -25.76 -0.88 -2.76
N LEU A 254 -24.96 0.11 -2.36
CA LEU A 254 -23.55 0.22 -2.78
C LEU A 254 -22.67 -0.91 -2.24
N LEU A 255 -22.88 -1.35 -0.99
CA LEU A 255 -22.16 -2.49 -0.42
C LEU A 255 -22.53 -3.81 -1.12
N ILE A 256 -23.83 -4.05 -1.31
CA ILE A 256 -24.35 -5.27 -1.95
C ILE A 256 -23.87 -5.34 -3.40
N PHE A 257 -23.93 -4.25 -4.16
CA PHE A 257 -23.41 -4.23 -5.53
C PHE A 257 -21.89 -4.47 -5.59
N ALA A 258 -21.11 -3.88 -4.67
CA ALA A 258 -19.65 -4.07 -4.65
C ALA A 258 -19.24 -5.51 -4.27
N LEU A 259 -20.09 -6.26 -3.56
CA LEU A 259 -19.94 -7.69 -3.29
C LEU A 259 -20.46 -8.55 -4.45
N SER A 260 -21.69 -8.33 -4.89
CA SER A 260 -22.39 -9.03 -5.97
C SER A 260 -22.30 -8.26 -7.29
N LEU A 261 -21.10 -8.26 -7.89
CA LEU A 261 -20.90 -7.65 -9.22
C LEU A 261 -21.69 -8.42 -10.30
N GLU A 262 -22.26 -7.68 -11.25
CA GLU A 262 -23.04 -8.25 -12.37
C GLU A 262 -22.20 -9.16 -13.28
N GLU A 263 -22.80 -10.20 -13.85
CA GLU A 263 -22.16 -10.98 -14.91
C GLU A 263 -21.80 -10.10 -16.13
N PRO A 264 -20.65 -10.33 -16.80
CA PRO A 264 -19.61 -11.33 -16.52
C PRO A 264 -18.45 -10.78 -15.64
N MET A 265 -18.69 -9.81 -14.75
CA MET A 265 -17.64 -9.16 -13.97
C MET A 265 -17.08 -10.07 -12.86
N ARG A 266 -15.80 -9.91 -12.53
CA ARG A 266 -15.12 -10.65 -11.46
C ARG A 266 -14.27 -9.72 -10.59
N HIS A 267 -13.98 -10.14 -9.36
CA HIS A 267 -13.16 -9.36 -8.44
C HIS A 267 -11.66 -9.62 -8.69
N LYS A 268 -10.84 -8.60 -8.50
CA LYS A 268 -9.39 -8.68 -8.65
C LYS A 268 -8.70 -8.37 -7.32
N LEU A 269 -8.34 -9.40 -6.56
CA LEU A 269 -7.86 -9.34 -5.16
C LEU A 269 -6.39 -9.77 -5.04
N GLY A 270 -5.81 -9.69 -3.83
CA GLY A 270 -4.45 -10.18 -3.56
C GLY A 270 -3.31 -9.40 -4.23
N MET A 271 -2.14 -10.04 -4.28
CA MET A 271 -0.90 -9.48 -4.83
C MET A 271 -0.66 -9.93 -6.29
N GLY A 272 0.20 -9.21 -7.03
CA GLY A 272 0.60 -9.58 -8.39
C GLY A 272 -0.49 -9.47 -9.47
N LYS A 273 -1.54 -8.67 -9.25
CA LYS A 273 -2.65 -8.46 -10.18
C LYS A 273 -2.21 -8.20 -11.64
N GLY A 274 -1.16 -7.39 -11.85
CA GLY A 274 -0.59 -7.05 -13.16
C GLY A 274 0.26 -8.13 -13.86
N VAL A 275 0.62 -9.23 -13.17
CA VAL A 275 1.12 -10.44 -13.85
C VAL A 275 0.02 -11.44 -14.16
N GLY A 276 -1.12 -11.35 -13.46
CA GLY A 276 -2.33 -12.10 -13.74
C GLY A 276 -3.01 -12.72 -12.51
N LEU A 277 -2.32 -12.74 -11.37
CA LEU A 277 -2.82 -13.32 -10.11
C LEU A 277 -4.15 -12.71 -9.63
N GLY A 278 -4.88 -13.48 -8.82
CA GLY A 278 -5.97 -12.99 -7.98
C GLY A 278 -7.26 -12.58 -8.68
N SER A 279 -7.58 -13.12 -9.87
CA SER A 279 -8.95 -13.15 -10.38
C SER A 279 -9.79 -14.09 -9.51
N VAL A 280 -10.92 -13.63 -8.99
CA VAL A 280 -11.82 -14.42 -8.14
C VAL A 280 -13.28 -14.14 -8.48
N HIS A 281 -14.15 -15.14 -8.35
CA HIS A 281 -15.60 -14.97 -8.33
C HIS A 281 -16.06 -14.89 -6.87
N LEU A 282 -16.88 -13.89 -6.53
CA LEU A 282 -17.44 -13.70 -5.19
C LEU A 282 -18.95 -13.90 -5.29
N THR A 283 -19.50 -14.72 -4.41
CA THR A 283 -20.94 -15.03 -4.35
C THR A 283 -21.44 -14.81 -2.93
N VAL A 284 -22.54 -14.08 -2.75
CA VAL A 284 -23.27 -14.05 -1.46
C VAL A 284 -24.13 -15.31 -1.39
N THR A 285 -23.97 -16.11 -0.34
CA THR A 285 -24.61 -17.43 -0.17
C THR A 285 -25.72 -17.45 0.88
N ALA A 286 -25.69 -16.52 1.83
CA ALA A 286 -26.78 -16.23 2.76
C ALA A 286 -26.75 -14.76 3.19
N TRP A 287 -27.90 -14.23 3.59
CA TRP A 287 -28.02 -12.88 4.15
C TRP A 287 -28.93 -12.90 5.38
N GLU A 288 -28.36 -12.63 6.55
CA GLU A 288 -29.11 -12.36 7.78
C GLU A 288 -29.42 -10.85 7.88
N THR A 289 -30.69 -10.47 7.91
CA THR A 289 -31.13 -9.12 8.21
C THR A 289 -31.38 -8.98 9.71
N LEU A 290 -31.10 -7.80 10.29
CA LEU A 290 -31.23 -7.56 11.73
C LEU A 290 -32.05 -6.30 12.04
N ASP A 291 -33.30 -6.51 12.47
CA ASP A 291 -34.08 -5.49 13.18
C ASP A 291 -33.62 -5.42 14.64
N ARG A 292 -32.80 -4.41 14.92
CA ARG A 292 -32.29 -4.11 16.26
C ARG A 292 -33.43 -3.84 17.27
N GLN A 293 -34.50 -3.14 16.88
CA GLN A 293 -35.56 -2.78 17.82
C GLN A 293 -36.36 -4.01 18.24
N ASN A 294 -36.73 -4.87 17.30
CA ASN A 294 -37.41 -6.13 17.59
C ASN A 294 -36.50 -7.06 18.41
N ARG A 295 -35.23 -7.20 18.05
CA ARG A 295 -34.25 -8.04 18.76
C ARG A 295 -34.00 -7.65 20.21
N TYR A 296 -34.07 -6.38 20.57
CA TYR A 296 -33.96 -5.92 21.96
C TYR A 296 -35.30 -5.91 22.72
N ARG A 297 -36.44 -6.12 22.05
CA ARG A 297 -37.78 -6.24 22.68
C ARG A 297 -38.22 -7.69 22.88
N HIS A 298 -37.81 -8.61 22.01
CA HIS A 298 -38.23 -10.02 22.05
C HIS A 298 -37.02 -10.95 21.95
N PHE A 299 -36.91 -11.90 22.89
CA PHE A 299 -35.85 -12.89 22.88
C PHE A 299 -35.93 -13.78 21.63
N GLY A 300 -34.83 -13.89 20.88
CA GLY A 300 -34.79 -14.57 19.57
C GLY A 300 -35.40 -13.78 18.41
N GLY A 301 -36.01 -12.62 18.66
CA GLY A 301 -36.63 -11.78 17.63
C GLY A 301 -35.65 -10.99 16.76
N GLY A 302 -36.19 -10.36 15.71
CA GLY A 302 -35.48 -9.38 14.90
C GLY A 302 -34.28 -9.90 14.08
N ALA A 303 -34.25 -11.19 13.76
CA ALA A 303 -33.30 -11.78 12.81
C ALA A 303 -34.04 -12.64 11.78
N GLU A 304 -33.79 -12.40 10.50
CA GLU A 304 -34.35 -13.17 9.37
C GLU A 304 -33.19 -13.59 8.46
N ARG A 305 -33.14 -14.86 8.03
CA ARG A 305 -32.07 -15.40 7.19
C ARG A 305 -32.59 -15.76 5.80
N LEU A 306 -32.16 -14.99 4.81
CA LEU A 306 -32.44 -15.19 3.39
C LEU A 306 -31.43 -16.17 2.77
N SER A 307 -31.94 -17.11 1.99
CA SER A 307 -31.19 -18.06 1.16
C SER A 307 -32.01 -18.43 -0.07
N GLY A 308 -31.41 -19.11 -1.05
CA GLY A 308 -32.11 -19.53 -2.28
C GLY A 308 -32.71 -18.35 -3.05
N GLU A 309 -33.94 -18.52 -3.53
CA GLU A 309 -34.64 -17.52 -4.36
C GLU A 309 -34.86 -16.18 -3.64
N ALA A 310 -35.25 -16.21 -2.36
CA ALA A 310 -35.45 -14.99 -1.55
C ALA A 310 -34.16 -14.16 -1.40
N LEU A 311 -32.99 -14.82 -1.35
CA LEU A 311 -31.69 -14.14 -1.38
C LEU A 311 -31.42 -13.50 -2.75
N GLN A 312 -31.69 -14.21 -3.85
CA GLN A 312 -31.49 -13.68 -5.20
C GLN A 312 -32.41 -12.49 -5.49
N GLU A 313 -33.67 -12.54 -5.03
CA GLU A 313 -34.59 -11.41 -5.13
C GLU A 313 -34.11 -10.21 -4.31
N ALA A 314 -33.67 -10.43 -3.06
CA ALA A 314 -33.13 -9.38 -2.21
C ALA A 314 -31.87 -8.73 -2.79
N ILE A 315 -30.93 -9.50 -3.33
CA ILE A 315 -29.74 -8.99 -4.04
C ILE A 315 -30.16 -8.21 -5.29
N SER A 316 -31.09 -8.73 -6.10
CA SER A 316 -31.57 -8.08 -7.32
C SER A 316 -32.23 -6.72 -7.02
N ARG A 317 -33.05 -6.64 -5.97
CA ARG A 317 -33.65 -5.38 -5.49
C ARG A 317 -32.57 -4.35 -5.09
N GLN A 318 -31.48 -4.78 -4.47
CA GLN A 318 -30.36 -3.90 -4.10
C GLN A 318 -29.50 -3.47 -5.30
N ILE A 319 -29.29 -4.35 -6.29
CA ILE A 319 -28.60 -3.98 -7.55
C ILE A 319 -29.43 -2.93 -8.32
N ALA A 320 -30.75 -3.10 -8.41
CA ALA A 320 -31.64 -2.12 -9.00
C ALA A 320 -31.65 -0.78 -8.22
N ALA A 321 -31.66 -0.84 -6.88
CA ALA A 321 -31.54 0.35 -6.03
C ALA A 321 -30.19 1.07 -6.22
N TYR A 322 -29.10 0.34 -6.39
CA TYR A 322 -27.78 0.89 -6.70
C TYR A 322 -27.80 1.64 -8.03
N HIS A 323 -28.27 1.02 -9.13
CA HIS A 323 -28.35 1.68 -10.45
C HIS A 323 -29.19 2.96 -10.39
N ARG A 324 -30.31 2.92 -9.67
CA ARG A 324 -31.19 4.08 -9.42
C ARG A 324 -30.49 5.20 -8.65
N HIS A 325 -29.77 4.89 -7.58
CA HIS A 325 -29.12 5.89 -6.72
C HIS A 325 -27.78 6.41 -7.25
N PHE A 326 -27.09 5.64 -8.09
CA PHE A 326 -25.75 5.96 -8.61
C PHE A 326 -25.72 6.16 -10.14
N ALA A 327 -26.87 6.44 -10.76
CA ALA A 327 -27.00 6.70 -12.20
C ALA A 327 -26.01 7.75 -12.75
N SER A 328 -25.64 8.75 -11.95
CA SER A 328 -24.63 9.77 -12.28
C SER A 328 -23.20 9.23 -12.48
N TRP A 329 -22.95 7.97 -12.12
CA TRP A 329 -21.66 7.27 -12.29
C TRP A 329 -21.74 6.11 -13.29
N LYS A 330 -22.76 6.07 -14.16
CA LYS A 330 -22.94 5.07 -15.22
C LYS A 330 -21.67 4.86 -16.07
N ASP A 331 -20.92 5.93 -16.35
CA ASP A 331 -19.73 5.87 -17.22
C ASP A 331 -18.51 5.33 -16.45
N SER A 332 -18.41 5.63 -15.16
CA SER A 332 -17.47 4.98 -14.23
C SER A 332 -17.77 3.49 -14.09
N LEU A 333 -19.05 3.11 -14.01
CA LEU A 333 -19.48 1.71 -13.96
C LEU A 333 -19.20 0.99 -15.29
N ALA A 334 -19.47 1.60 -16.43
CA ALA A 334 -19.17 1.03 -17.75
C ALA A 334 -17.67 0.77 -17.93
N ALA A 335 -16.82 1.72 -17.52
CA ALA A 335 -15.36 1.53 -17.51
C ALA A 335 -14.92 0.42 -16.53
N LEU A 336 -15.54 0.32 -15.35
CA LEU A 336 -15.26 -0.77 -14.42
C LEU A 336 -15.69 -2.12 -15.01
N LYS A 337 -16.81 -2.17 -15.72
CA LYS A 337 -17.35 -3.37 -16.37
C LYS A 337 -16.44 -3.85 -17.51
N ASP A 338 -15.87 -2.96 -18.32
CA ASP A 338 -14.81 -3.33 -19.28
C ASP A 338 -13.59 -3.94 -18.57
N ILE A 339 -13.11 -3.31 -17.49
CA ILE A 339 -11.87 -3.72 -16.83
C ILE A 339 -12.02 -5.05 -16.07
N LEU A 340 -13.18 -5.28 -15.46
CA LEU A 340 -13.45 -6.46 -14.64
C LEU A 340 -14.24 -7.56 -15.34
N THR A 341 -14.56 -7.41 -16.63
CA THR A 341 -15.15 -8.49 -17.45
C THR A 341 -14.20 -9.69 -17.52
N TRP A 342 -14.74 -10.87 -17.21
CA TRP A 342 -14.11 -12.17 -17.40
C TRP A 342 -14.63 -12.79 -18.70
N ASP A 343 -13.99 -12.42 -19.82
CA ASP A 343 -14.30 -12.96 -21.14
C ASP A 343 -13.36 -14.12 -21.47
N GLU A 344 -13.90 -15.34 -21.43
CA GLU A 344 -13.21 -16.59 -21.81
C GLU A 344 -13.18 -16.80 -23.33
N LYS A 345 -14.01 -16.10 -24.10
CA LYS A 345 -14.07 -16.18 -25.58
C LYS A 345 -13.05 -15.24 -26.22
N HIS A 346 -12.78 -14.09 -25.60
CA HIS A 346 -11.82 -13.08 -26.08
C HIS A 346 -10.78 -12.70 -24.98
N PRO A 347 -9.90 -13.64 -24.57
CA PRO A 347 -8.98 -13.47 -23.45
C PRO A 347 -7.98 -12.29 -23.64
N ARG A 348 -7.87 -11.43 -22.63
CA ARG A 348 -7.01 -10.22 -22.63
C ARG A 348 -5.60 -10.49 -22.06
N ASN A 349 -4.58 -9.77 -22.56
CA ASN A 349 -3.16 -10.02 -22.25
C ASN A 349 -2.32 -8.77 -21.75
N PRO A 350 -2.64 -8.02 -20.64
CA PRO A 350 -2.23 -6.58 -20.49
C PRO A 350 -1.09 -6.13 -19.29
N ARG A 351 -0.12 -6.85 -20.11
CA ARG A 351 1.37 -7.16 -20.33
C ARG A 351 2.35 -5.96 -20.51
N TYR A 352 3.12 -5.61 -19.46
CA TYR A 352 3.74 -4.28 -19.30
C TYR A 352 4.69 -3.88 -20.45
N PRO A 353 4.71 -2.59 -20.87
CA PRO A 353 5.79 -2.07 -21.71
C PRO A 353 7.17 -2.32 -21.10
N SER A 354 8.17 -2.58 -21.96
CA SER A 354 9.51 -2.90 -21.50
C SER A 354 10.20 -1.69 -20.86
N ASN A 355 11.22 -1.92 -20.03
CA ASN A 355 12.05 -0.85 -19.47
C ASN A 355 12.79 -0.07 -20.58
N ALA A 356 13.10 -0.71 -21.70
CA ALA A 356 13.64 -0.02 -22.87
C ALA A 356 12.57 0.87 -23.53
N TRP A 357 11.33 0.40 -23.65
CA TRP A 357 10.22 1.19 -24.20
C TRP A 357 9.96 2.45 -23.37
N PHE A 358 9.87 2.32 -22.04
CA PHE A 358 9.65 3.47 -21.15
C PHE A 358 10.78 4.52 -21.22
N LYS A 359 12.04 4.09 -21.44
CA LYS A 359 13.18 5.00 -21.62
C LYS A 359 13.11 5.76 -22.96
N ALA A 360 12.67 5.11 -24.02
CA ALA A 360 12.53 5.71 -25.35
C ALA A 360 11.27 6.57 -25.48
N ASN A 361 10.20 6.26 -24.73
CA ASN A 361 8.87 6.84 -24.89
C ASN A 361 8.34 7.58 -23.63
N PRO A 362 9.12 8.47 -22.96
CA PRO A 362 8.73 9.07 -21.68
C PRO A 362 7.51 10.01 -21.74
N GLY A 363 7.18 10.53 -22.94
CA GLY A 363 6.03 11.41 -23.16
C GLY A 363 4.74 10.71 -23.63
N VAL A 364 4.80 9.42 -23.99
CA VAL A 364 3.68 8.71 -24.63
C VAL A 364 2.59 8.41 -23.60
N ALA A 365 1.33 8.70 -23.97
CA ALA A 365 0.15 8.52 -23.12
C ALA A 365 -0.30 7.04 -23.07
N LEU A 366 -1.32 6.72 -22.26
CA LEU A 366 -1.73 5.33 -22.01
C LEU A 366 -2.42 4.66 -23.22
N GLU A 367 -3.26 5.44 -23.89
CA GLU A 367 -3.96 5.17 -25.15
C GLU A 367 -2.99 5.00 -26.32
N ASP A 368 -1.90 5.76 -26.33
CA ASP A 368 -0.89 5.79 -27.39
C ASP A 368 0.15 4.63 -27.27
N VAL A 369 -0.07 3.65 -26.38
CA VAL A 369 0.86 2.51 -26.15
C VAL A 369 0.59 1.37 -27.16
N PRO A 370 1.54 1.04 -28.06
CA PRO A 370 1.33 0.01 -29.06
C PRO A 370 1.29 -1.41 -28.46
N ALA A 371 0.82 -2.38 -29.23
CA ALA A 371 0.60 -3.75 -28.76
C ALA A 371 1.90 -4.48 -28.37
N ASP A 372 2.97 -4.21 -29.10
CA ASP A 372 4.32 -4.79 -29.02
C ASP A 372 5.22 -4.12 -27.96
N ALA A 373 4.76 -3.07 -27.27
CA ALA A 373 5.57 -2.28 -26.33
C ALA A 373 6.26 -3.11 -25.23
N ALA A 374 5.75 -4.31 -24.92
CA ALA A 374 6.33 -5.28 -23.98
C ALA A 374 7.57 -6.04 -24.53
N GLU A 375 7.70 -6.08 -25.85
CA GLU A 375 8.72 -6.82 -26.61
C GLU A 375 9.78 -5.89 -27.21
N TYR A 376 9.51 -4.59 -27.28
CA TYR A 376 10.46 -3.54 -27.64
C TYR A 376 11.81 -3.72 -26.90
N GLY A 377 12.88 -3.90 -27.67
CA GLY A 377 14.24 -4.16 -27.17
C GLY A 377 14.55 -5.63 -26.83
N ARG A 378 13.60 -6.57 -26.95
CA ARG A 378 13.88 -8.03 -26.86
C ARG A 378 14.41 -8.59 -28.18
N GLN A 379 13.91 -8.11 -29.32
CA GLN A 379 14.34 -8.55 -30.67
C GLN A 379 15.84 -8.31 -30.93
N SER A 380 16.42 -7.29 -30.28
CA SER A 380 17.85 -6.97 -30.33
C SER A 380 18.78 -8.00 -29.67
N ALA A 381 18.23 -9.01 -28.97
CA ALA A 381 19.00 -10.03 -28.25
C ALA A 381 19.16 -11.35 -29.02
N GLY A 382 18.60 -11.47 -30.22
CA GLY A 382 18.65 -12.68 -31.06
C GLY A 382 19.38 -12.53 -32.40
N GLY A 383 19.89 -11.35 -32.72
CA GLY A 383 20.62 -11.05 -33.96
C GLY A 383 22.04 -10.56 -33.69
N SER A 384 23.01 -11.10 -34.43
CA SER A 384 24.42 -10.69 -34.35
C SER A 384 24.62 -9.29 -34.93
N ALA A 385 24.76 -8.28 -34.06
CA ALA A 385 25.09 -6.92 -34.46
C ALA A 385 26.61 -6.74 -34.70
N PRO A 386 27.06 -5.95 -35.70
CA PRO A 386 28.49 -5.73 -35.96
C PRO A 386 29.23 -5.03 -34.83
N SER A 387 30.50 -5.40 -34.64
CA SER A 387 31.36 -4.87 -33.58
C SER A 387 31.96 -3.50 -33.93
N HIS A 388 31.31 -2.41 -33.50
CA HIS A 388 31.86 -1.05 -33.58
C HIS A 388 31.90 -0.32 -32.24
N HIS A 389 32.71 -0.83 -31.31
CA HIS A 389 33.32 -0.01 -30.26
C HIS A 389 34.84 -0.23 -30.27
N THR A 390 35.59 0.85 -30.46
CA THR A 390 37.05 0.86 -30.43
C THR A 390 37.55 0.60 -29.01
N PRO A 391 38.56 -0.28 -28.82
CA PRO A 391 39.14 -0.50 -27.51
C PRO A 391 39.92 0.73 -27.05
N LYS A 392 39.51 1.34 -25.93
CA LYS A 392 40.36 2.29 -25.22
C LYS A 392 41.46 1.52 -24.50
N THR A 393 42.67 1.57 -25.07
CA THR A 393 43.89 1.10 -24.42
C THR A 393 44.17 1.89 -23.16
N TYR A 394 44.49 1.19 -22.08
CA TYR A 394 45.15 1.74 -20.89
C TYR A 394 46.59 1.21 -20.89
N PRO A 395 47.61 2.04 -20.61
CA PRO A 395 48.98 1.55 -20.47
C PRO A 395 49.10 0.57 -19.30
N ALA A 396 49.87 -0.50 -19.49
CA ALA A 396 50.28 -1.36 -18.38
C ALA A 396 51.48 -0.73 -17.66
N THR A 397 51.42 -0.65 -16.33
CA THR A 397 52.56 -0.34 -15.45
C THR A 397 52.60 -1.33 -14.28
N GLU A 398 53.80 -1.52 -13.72
CA GLU A 398 54.16 -2.79 -13.07
C GLU A 398 53.55 -3.00 -11.68
N ARG A 399 53.45 -4.28 -11.30
CA ARG A 399 53.21 -4.69 -9.91
C ARG A 399 54.52 -4.59 -9.12
N HIS A 400 54.60 -3.70 -8.14
CA HIS A 400 55.63 -3.78 -7.10
C HIS A 400 55.08 -3.59 -5.68
N VAL A 401 55.75 -4.27 -4.74
CA VAL A 401 55.39 -4.49 -3.34
C VAL A 401 55.21 -3.19 -2.56
N SER A 402 54.07 -3.00 -1.89
CA SER A 402 53.87 -1.88 -0.94
C SER A 402 52.81 -2.12 0.17
N GLY A 403 52.48 -3.38 0.47
CA GLY A 403 51.51 -3.71 1.53
C GLY A 403 52.04 -3.40 2.94
N ASP A 404 53.11 -4.07 3.33
CA ASP A 404 53.49 -4.27 4.74
C ASP A 404 53.88 -2.97 5.46
N LYS A 405 54.44 -1.98 4.74
CA LYS A 405 54.79 -0.67 5.32
C LYS A 405 53.58 0.10 5.87
N LYS A 406 52.40 -0.03 5.23
CA LYS A 406 51.18 0.68 5.69
C LYS A 406 50.52 0.04 6.90
N GLU A 407 50.76 -1.24 7.15
CA GLU A 407 50.29 -1.94 8.34
C GLU A 407 51.20 -1.65 9.55
N ALA A 408 52.53 -1.67 9.33
CA ALA A 408 53.53 -1.33 10.34
C ALA A 408 53.38 0.11 10.88
N ASP A 409 53.26 1.11 10.01
CA ASP A 409 53.05 2.52 10.39
C ASP A 409 51.77 2.73 11.23
N LYS A 410 50.77 1.87 11.03
CA LYS A 410 49.46 1.94 11.69
C LYS A 410 49.53 1.34 13.10
N LEU A 411 50.23 0.21 13.26
CA LEU A 411 50.56 -0.39 14.56
C LEU A 411 51.45 0.53 15.40
N LEU A 412 52.49 1.12 14.82
CA LEU A 412 53.38 2.06 15.52
C LEU A 412 52.62 3.27 16.07
N LYS A 413 51.69 3.83 15.28
CA LYS A 413 50.80 4.92 15.69
C LYS A 413 49.72 4.54 16.70
N GLN A 414 49.41 3.25 16.87
CA GLN A 414 48.55 2.78 17.97
C GLN A 414 49.36 2.65 19.27
N LEU A 415 50.56 2.07 19.21
CA LEU A 415 51.44 1.90 20.38
C LEU A 415 51.89 3.26 20.96
N GLN A 416 52.32 4.20 20.12
CA GLN A 416 52.65 5.57 20.54
C GLN A 416 51.46 6.29 21.21
N LYS A 417 50.22 5.91 20.88
CA LYS A 417 49.01 6.49 21.45
C LYS A 417 48.53 5.81 22.74
N GLN A 418 49.17 4.71 23.14
CA GLN A 418 48.92 4.02 24.43
C GLN A 418 49.94 4.42 25.51
N GLN A 419 51.06 5.07 25.16
CA GLN A 419 52.10 5.48 26.11
C GLN A 419 51.99 6.94 26.60
N GLN A 420 50.96 7.70 26.18
CA GLN A 420 50.65 9.02 26.73
C GLN A 420 49.43 8.95 27.66
N ALA A 421 49.70 8.63 28.93
CA ALA A 421 48.71 8.55 29.99
C ALA A 421 49.24 9.26 31.25
N GLU A 422 49.09 10.58 31.31
CA GLU A 422 49.40 11.39 32.50
C GLU A 422 48.21 12.25 32.93
N VAL A 423 47.91 12.16 34.23
CA VAL A 423 47.32 13.13 35.18
C VAL A 423 46.27 14.15 34.68
N PRO A 424 45.06 14.22 35.30
CA PRO A 424 43.95 15.02 34.78
C PRO A 424 43.99 16.52 35.16
N PRO A 425 43.59 17.43 34.24
CA PRO A 425 43.20 18.80 34.59
C PRO A 425 41.75 18.87 35.13
N ALA A 426 41.43 19.96 35.81
CA ALA A 426 40.19 20.11 36.60
C ALA A 426 38.89 20.18 35.78
N GLN A 427 37.78 19.83 36.42
CA GLN A 427 36.42 19.96 35.88
C GLN A 427 36.12 21.42 35.50
N THR A 428 35.81 21.66 34.22
CA THR A 428 35.23 22.93 33.75
C THR A 428 33.78 22.70 33.35
N ALA A 429 32.86 23.32 34.09
CA ALA A 429 31.43 23.21 33.82
C ALA A 429 31.04 23.95 32.53
N TYR A 430 30.06 23.41 31.81
CA TYR A 430 29.46 24.03 30.63
C TYR A 430 28.76 25.35 30.97
N ARG A 431 28.79 26.30 30.03
CA ARG A 431 28.00 27.54 30.08
C ARG A 431 26.80 27.44 29.13
N ASP A 432 25.78 28.25 29.35
CA ASP A 432 24.66 28.33 28.40
C ASP A 432 25.16 28.81 27.02
N GLY A 433 24.62 28.22 25.96
CA GLY A 433 25.09 28.43 24.58
C GLY A 433 26.35 27.65 24.15
N ASP A 434 27.04 26.91 25.04
CA ASP A 434 28.13 26.02 24.62
C ASP A 434 27.64 24.97 23.60
N THR A 435 28.45 24.69 22.57
CA THR A 435 28.20 23.61 21.61
C THR A 435 29.48 22.81 21.34
N GLU A 436 29.33 21.50 21.11
CA GLU A 436 30.46 20.62 20.80
C GLU A 436 30.24 19.82 19.50
N PRO A 437 31.30 19.59 18.71
CA PRO A 437 31.20 18.93 17.40
C PRO A 437 31.13 17.40 17.46
N LYS A 438 31.39 16.79 18.63
CA LYS A 438 31.40 15.33 18.84
C LYS A 438 30.93 14.99 20.26
N ALA A 439 29.97 14.08 20.37
CA ALA A 439 29.63 13.39 21.60
C ALA A 439 29.44 11.90 21.29
N ILE A 440 29.74 11.02 22.25
CA ILE A 440 29.61 9.57 22.04
C ILE A 440 28.31 9.08 22.67
N ALA A 441 27.29 8.88 21.83
CA ALA A 441 26.07 8.20 22.22
C ALA A 441 26.26 6.68 22.12
N HIS A 442 25.86 5.95 23.16
CA HIS A 442 25.90 4.49 23.22
C HIS A 442 24.66 3.94 23.92
N LEU A 443 24.42 2.64 23.75
CA LEU A 443 23.40 1.88 24.48
C LEU A 443 24.06 1.22 25.69
N ALA A 444 23.58 1.52 26.89
CA ALA A 444 24.03 0.88 28.12
C ALA A 444 23.34 -0.47 28.35
N ALA A 445 23.89 -1.29 29.23
CA ALA A 445 23.40 -2.64 29.51
C ALA A 445 21.96 -2.69 30.08
N ASP A 446 21.47 -1.60 30.70
CA ASP A 446 20.09 -1.46 31.16
C ASP A 446 19.10 -1.08 30.04
N GLY A 447 19.56 -1.04 28.78
CA GLY A 447 18.78 -0.60 27.62
C GLY A 447 18.58 0.92 27.53
N SER A 448 19.18 1.71 28.43
CA SER A 448 19.15 3.17 28.34
C SER A 448 20.17 3.70 27.33
N TRP A 449 19.78 4.73 26.58
CA TRP A 449 20.72 5.46 25.74
C TRP A 449 21.46 6.50 26.58
N GLN A 450 22.78 6.47 26.51
CA GLN A 450 23.66 7.32 27.31
C GLN A 450 24.64 8.08 26.41
N VAL A 451 24.90 9.34 26.75
CA VAL A 451 25.79 10.24 26.01
C VAL A 451 26.97 10.61 26.90
N VAL A 452 28.19 10.36 26.42
CA VAL A 452 29.42 10.86 27.05
C VAL A 452 29.86 12.13 26.32
N LEU A 453 30.10 13.18 27.09
CA LEU A 453 30.52 14.50 26.61
C LEU A 453 32.04 14.67 26.80
N PRO A 454 32.81 15.14 25.79
CA PRO A 454 34.27 15.24 25.89
C PRO A 454 34.83 16.08 27.05
N ARG A 455 34.15 17.14 27.52
CA ARG A 455 34.59 17.92 28.71
C ARG A 455 34.17 17.29 30.04
N LEU A 456 33.31 16.26 30.04
CA LEU A 456 32.91 15.49 31.22
C LEU A 456 33.13 13.98 31.00
N PRO A 457 34.38 13.54 30.74
CA PRO A 457 34.69 12.13 30.58
C PRO A 457 34.39 11.38 31.89
N GLY A 458 33.67 10.26 31.78
CA GLY A 458 33.27 9.44 32.94
C GLY A 458 31.91 9.75 33.56
N GLN A 459 31.19 10.79 33.11
CA GLN A 459 29.79 11.03 33.50
C GLN A 459 28.82 10.79 32.33
N PRO A 460 28.35 9.54 32.11
CA PRO A 460 27.40 9.23 31.04
C PRO A 460 25.99 9.76 31.37
N VAL A 461 25.44 10.59 30.49
CA VAL A 461 24.12 11.22 30.68
C VAL A 461 23.04 10.40 29.99
N ARG A 462 22.06 9.90 30.75
CA ARG A 462 20.89 9.17 30.23
C ARG A 462 19.95 10.10 29.44
N LEU A 463 19.67 9.76 28.19
CA LEU A 463 18.66 10.42 27.37
C LEU A 463 17.25 10.05 27.88
N LYS A 464 16.37 11.05 28.01
CA LYS A 464 15.00 10.84 28.51
C LYS A 464 14.08 10.17 27.48
N THR A 465 14.45 10.20 26.20
CA THR A 465 13.74 9.56 25.09
C THR A 465 14.69 8.62 24.34
N LYS A 466 14.16 7.50 23.82
CA LYS A 466 14.88 6.66 22.85
C LYS A 466 15.09 7.50 21.58
N PRO A 467 16.33 7.62 21.06
CA PRO A 467 16.59 8.41 19.87
C PRO A 467 15.80 7.90 18.67
N ARG A 468 15.28 8.84 17.88
CA ARG A 468 14.48 8.61 16.66
C ARG A 468 15.36 8.36 15.43
N THR A 469 16.62 8.77 15.49
CA THR A 469 17.62 8.56 14.44
C THR A 469 18.23 7.15 14.50
N ASN A 470 18.76 6.66 13.37
CA ASN A 470 19.48 5.38 13.28
C ASN A 470 20.89 5.48 13.91
N ALA A 471 20.97 5.86 15.19
CA ALA A 471 22.24 6.03 15.91
C ALA A 471 23.09 4.75 15.94
N ALA A 472 22.43 3.59 16.03
CA ALA A 472 23.07 2.26 15.95
C ALA A 472 23.72 1.95 14.58
N GLU A 473 23.38 2.70 13.52
CA GLU A 473 23.96 2.59 12.18
C GLU A 473 24.95 3.74 11.88
N GLY A 474 25.43 4.45 12.91
CA GLY A 474 26.38 5.58 12.76
C GLY A 474 25.73 6.93 12.41
N GLY A 475 24.41 7.07 12.60
CA GLY A 475 23.71 8.35 12.41
C GLY A 475 24.19 9.46 13.36
N ARG A 476 24.28 10.71 12.86
CA ARG A 476 24.59 11.89 13.69
C ARG A 476 23.38 12.29 14.54
N LEU A 477 23.49 12.20 15.86
CA LEU A 477 22.54 12.82 16.79
C LEU A 477 22.79 14.34 16.92
N ARG A 478 21.74 15.06 17.31
CA ARG A 478 21.86 16.34 18.03
C ARG A 478 21.24 16.17 19.40
N VAL A 479 21.96 16.58 20.44
CA VAL A 479 21.53 16.47 21.84
C VAL A 479 21.46 17.88 22.42
N ARG A 480 20.37 18.20 23.11
CA ARG A 480 20.31 19.33 24.05
C ARG A 480 20.63 18.79 25.45
N VAL A 481 21.51 19.47 26.16
CA VAL A 481 21.84 19.19 27.56
C VAL A 481 21.38 20.39 28.39
N VAL A 482 20.82 20.14 29.58
CA VAL A 482 20.40 21.18 30.52
C VAL A 482 21.22 21.04 31.79
N VAL A 483 21.87 22.14 32.20
CA VAL A 483 22.75 22.21 33.36
C VAL A 483 22.04 23.00 34.47
N GLY A 484 22.11 22.51 35.70
CA GLY A 484 21.60 23.18 36.89
C GLY A 484 22.48 24.35 37.33
N LYS A 485 21.98 25.19 38.24
CA LYS A 485 22.75 26.31 38.81
C LYS A 485 23.98 25.88 39.62
N ASP A 486 24.06 24.60 39.98
CA ASP A 486 25.18 23.94 40.66
C ASP A 486 26.21 23.33 39.68
N GLY A 487 26.05 23.56 38.36
CA GLY A 487 26.93 23.02 37.33
C GLY A 487 26.68 21.54 36.98
N ARG A 488 25.73 20.86 37.64
CA ARG A 488 25.41 19.45 37.34
C ARG A 488 24.46 19.34 36.16
N ILE A 489 24.60 18.29 35.36
CA ILE A 489 23.64 18.00 34.28
C ILE A 489 22.34 17.46 34.89
N THR A 490 21.23 18.13 34.58
CA THR A 490 19.89 17.77 35.09
C THR A 490 19.06 17.01 34.05
N ARG A 491 19.35 17.17 32.75
CA ARG A 491 18.59 16.54 31.65
C ARG A 491 19.38 16.50 30.35
N ALA A 492 19.11 15.50 29.51
CA ALA A 492 19.46 15.52 28.09
C ALA A 492 18.34 14.94 27.20
N ASP A 493 18.14 15.54 26.03
CA ASP A 493 17.11 15.20 25.04
C ASP A 493 17.70 15.23 23.60
N GLU A 494 17.16 14.42 22.68
CA GLU A 494 17.43 14.57 21.24
C GLU A 494 16.67 15.79 20.65
N ILE A 495 17.26 16.48 19.66
CA ILE A 495 16.67 17.63 18.94
C ILE A 495 16.22 17.22 17.53
#